data_AF-A0A7J8WSJ3-F1
#
_entry.id   AF-A0A7J8WSJ3-F1
#
_cell.length_a   1.000
_cell.length_b   1.000
_cell.length_c   1.000
_cell.angle_alpha   90.00
_cell.angle_beta   90.00
_cell.angle_gamma   90.00
#
_symmetry.space_group_name_H-M   'P 1'
#
loop_
_entity.id
_entity.type
_entity.pdbx_description
1 polymer ?
#
loop_
_entity_poly.entity_id
_entity_poly.type
_entity_poly.pdbx_seq_one_letter_code
_entity_poly.pdbx_strand_id
1 'polypeptide(L)'
;MGAVAKEIKAMSQEDILALTKAGEVTIATHCLKLTEIKLVREFKHPDGMTDKEMDAAGDGDVLVVLDIRPDESLFEAGVAREVVNRIQKSRKKAGLEPTDMVEVYFESLDEDKSVIQQVLNSQENYIKDAIGSPLLSSDIMPLHAGGA
;
A
#
# COMPACT_ATOMS: atom_id res chain seq x y z
N MET A 1 -30.61 9.60 -30.63
CA MET A 1 -29.53 9.29 -29.67
C MET A 1 -29.88 9.58 -28.20
N GLY A 2 -30.74 10.57 -27.87
CA GLY A 2 -31.04 10.91 -26.46
C GLY A 2 -31.81 9.84 -25.65
N ALA A 3 -32.69 9.06 -26.27
CA ALA A 3 -33.50 8.04 -25.56
C ALA A 3 -32.64 6.88 -25.02
N VAL A 4 -31.73 6.36 -25.84
CA VAL A 4 -30.83 5.25 -25.45
C VAL A 4 -29.83 5.70 -24.38
N ALA A 5 -29.25 6.89 -24.50
CA ALA A 5 -28.35 7.42 -23.47
C ALA A 5 -29.05 7.66 -22.11
N LYS A 6 -30.35 7.99 -22.13
CA LYS A 6 -31.14 8.18 -20.91
C LYS A 6 -31.40 6.86 -20.20
N GLU A 7 -31.77 5.82 -20.95
CA GLU A 7 -31.96 4.47 -20.42
C GLU A 7 -30.66 3.87 -19.86
N ILE A 8 -29.54 4.01 -20.57
CA ILE A 8 -28.22 3.55 -20.07
C ILE A 8 -27.88 4.21 -18.73
N LYS A 9 -28.14 5.52 -18.58
CA LYS A 9 -27.89 6.24 -17.33
C LYS A 9 -28.88 5.89 -16.21
N ALA A 10 -30.02 5.31 -16.55
CA ALA A 10 -31.06 4.92 -15.60
C ALA A 10 -31.00 3.43 -15.21
N MET A 11 -30.09 2.65 -15.82
CA MET A 11 -29.90 1.24 -15.48
C MET A 11 -29.57 1.07 -13.99
N SER A 12 -30.22 0.09 -13.36
CA SER A 12 -29.89 -0.27 -11.99
C SER A 12 -28.54 -0.99 -11.93
N GLN A 13 -27.98 -1.11 -10.72
CA GLN A 13 -26.75 -1.86 -10.53
C GLN A 13 -26.91 -3.35 -10.90
N GLU A 14 -28.09 -3.91 -10.71
CA GLU A 14 -28.44 -5.28 -11.11
C GLU A 14 -28.43 -5.43 -12.64
N ASP A 15 -28.99 -4.45 -13.36
CA ASP A 15 -29.00 -4.43 -14.82
C ASP A 15 -27.59 -4.27 -15.40
N ILE A 16 -26.75 -3.43 -14.77
CA ILE A 16 -25.35 -3.23 -15.16
C ILE A 16 -24.55 -4.52 -14.97
N LEU A 17 -24.77 -5.25 -13.87
CA LEU A 17 -24.14 -6.55 -13.63
C LEU A 17 -24.61 -7.61 -14.62
N ALA A 18 -25.91 -7.62 -14.95
CA ALA A 18 -26.48 -8.51 -15.95
C ALA A 18 -25.90 -8.24 -17.35
N LEU A 19 -25.79 -6.97 -17.75
CA LEU A 19 -25.11 -6.55 -18.98
C LEU A 19 -23.64 -7.00 -18.99
N THR A 20 -22.93 -6.86 -17.87
CA THR A 20 -21.53 -7.27 -17.77
C THR A 20 -21.35 -8.78 -17.95
N LYS A 21 -22.30 -9.59 -17.48
CA LYS A 21 -22.30 -11.06 -17.68
C LYS A 21 -22.75 -11.48 -19.08
N ALA A 22 -23.74 -10.79 -19.65
CA ALA A 22 -24.32 -11.13 -20.95
C ALA A 22 -23.46 -10.64 -22.13
N GLY A 23 -22.71 -9.55 -21.96
CA GLY A 23 -21.83 -8.95 -22.98
C GLY A 23 -22.55 -8.03 -23.99
N GLU A 24 -23.89 -8.06 -24.01
CA GLU A 24 -24.74 -7.19 -24.83
C GLU A 24 -26.08 -6.91 -24.13
N VAL A 25 -26.68 -5.76 -24.45
CA VAL A 25 -28.03 -5.39 -24.00
C VAL A 25 -28.81 -4.77 -25.15
N THR A 26 -30.09 -5.14 -25.27
CA THR A 26 -31.00 -4.49 -26.22
C THR A 26 -31.80 -3.42 -25.50
N ILE A 27 -31.55 -2.15 -25.81
CA ILE A 27 -32.29 -1.01 -25.27
C ILE A 27 -33.12 -0.40 -26.39
N ALA A 28 -34.44 -0.40 -26.21
CA ALA A 28 -35.43 -0.06 -27.23
C ALA A 28 -35.30 -0.91 -28.51
N THR A 29 -34.59 -0.43 -29.53
CA THR A 29 -34.38 -1.10 -30.84
C THR A 29 -32.89 -1.20 -31.20
N HIS A 30 -31.99 -0.89 -30.27
CA HIS A 30 -30.55 -0.93 -30.50
C HIS A 30 -29.91 -1.99 -29.62
N CYS A 31 -29.21 -2.92 -30.24
CA CYS A 31 -28.34 -3.86 -29.54
C CYS A 31 -26.99 -3.17 -29.33
N LEU A 32 -26.63 -2.98 -28.06
CA LEU A 32 -25.37 -2.38 -27.65
C LEU A 32 -24.47 -3.46 -27.08
N LYS A 33 -23.25 -3.51 -27.57
CA LYS A 33 -22.20 -4.37 -27.02
C LYS A 33 -21.47 -3.67 -25.90
N LEU A 34 -20.86 -4.46 -25.02
CA LEU A 34 -20.05 -3.91 -23.93
C LEU A 34 -18.90 -3.03 -24.43
N THR A 35 -18.38 -3.29 -25.64
CA THR A 35 -17.34 -2.47 -26.29
C THR A 35 -17.80 -1.07 -26.68
N GLU A 36 -19.12 -0.84 -26.76
CA GLU A 36 -19.72 0.44 -27.14
C GLU A 36 -20.14 1.26 -25.89
N ILE A 37 -19.95 0.71 -24.69
CA ILE A 37 -20.36 1.30 -23.42
C ILE A 37 -19.12 1.44 -22.54
N LYS A 38 -18.85 2.67 -22.08
CA LYS A 38 -17.83 2.89 -21.05
C LYS A 38 -18.45 2.66 -19.67
N LEU A 39 -18.10 1.55 -19.03
CA LEU A 39 -18.41 1.30 -17.63
C LEU A 39 -17.39 2.02 -16.75
N VAL A 40 -17.86 2.86 -15.84
CA VAL A 40 -17.03 3.48 -14.80
C VAL A 40 -17.51 2.95 -13.46
N ARG A 41 -16.58 2.39 -12.68
CA ARG A 41 -16.83 1.95 -11.32
C ARG A 41 -16.29 3.03 -10.39
N GLU A 42 -17.15 3.57 -9.55
CA GLU A 42 -16.78 4.57 -8.56
C GLU A 42 -16.97 3.97 -7.17
N PHE A 43 -16.03 4.25 -6.27
CA PHE A 43 -16.17 3.90 -4.87
C PHE A 43 -17.07 4.92 -4.20
N LYS A 44 -18.10 4.46 -3.49
CA LYS A 44 -18.92 5.30 -2.62
C LYS A 44 -18.50 5.05 -1.18
N HIS A 45 -18.03 6.08 -0.51
CA HIS A 45 -17.63 6.00 0.89
C HIS A 45 -18.79 5.56 1.79
N PRO A 46 -18.51 4.74 2.82
CA PRO A 46 -19.45 4.51 3.90
C PRO A 46 -19.85 5.81 4.60
N ASP A 47 -21.04 5.82 5.21
CA ASP A 47 -21.52 6.99 5.95
C ASP A 47 -20.55 7.35 7.08
N GLY A 48 -20.06 8.61 7.07
CA GLY A 48 -19.14 9.13 8.07
C GLY A 48 -17.65 9.03 7.73
N MET A 49 -17.28 8.45 6.59
CA MET A 49 -15.90 8.45 6.08
C MET A 49 -15.69 9.53 5.01
N THR A 50 -14.50 10.12 5.03
CA THR A 50 -14.10 11.20 4.11
C THR A 50 -13.02 10.75 3.13
N ASP A 51 -12.82 11.52 2.05
CA ASP A 51 -11.72 11.34 1.08
C ASP A 51 -10.32 11.38 1.72
N LYS A 52 -10.20 11.87 2.96
CA LYS A 52 -8.94 11.92 3.71
C LYS A 52 -8.65 10.66 4.52
N GLU A 53 -9.65 9.79 4.66
CA GLU A 53 -9.58 8.58 5.48
C GLU A 53 -9.64 7.32 4.63
N MET A 54 -10.26 7.39 3.45
CA MET A 54 -10.22 6.33 2.46
C MET A 54 -10.02 6.91 1.08
N ASP A 55 -9.06 6.32 0.37
CA ASP A 55 -8.79 6.61 -1.03
C ASP A 55 -9.18 5.40 -1.89
N ALA A 56 -9.63 5.65 -3.11
CA ALA A 56 -10.00 4.60 -4.04
C ALA A 56 -9.55 4.94 -5.46
N ALA A 57 -8.82 4.00 -6.07
CA ALA A 57 -8.38 4.10 -7.45
C ALA A 57 -8.84 2.87 -8.22
N GLY A 58 -9.41 3.09 -9.39
CA GLY A 58 -9.88 2.02 -10.26
C GLY A 58 -9.30 2.13 -11.67
N ASP A 59 -9.05 0.99 -12.28
CA ASP A 59 -8.74 0.87 -13.70
C ASP A 59 -9.60 -0.24 -14.31
N GLY A 60 -10.55 0.17 -15.14
CA GLY A 60 -11.52 -0.73 -15.77
C GLY A 60 -12.22 -1.62 -14.75
N ASP A 61 -11.80 -2.89 -14.72
CA ASP A 61 -12.39 -3.99 -13.94
C ASP A 61 -11.84 -4.14 -12.52
N VAL A 62 -10.79 -3.41 -12.18
CA VAL A 62 -10.19 -3.45 -10.83
C VAL A 62 -10.46 -2.14 -10.11
N LEU A 63 -10.91 -2.24 -8.86
CA LEU A 63 -11.04 -1.13 -7.93
C LEU A 63 -10.24 -1.47 -6.68
N VAL A 64 -9.27 -0.63 -6.35
CA VAL A 64 -8.48 -0.71 -5.12
C VAL A 64 -9.00 0.35 -4.18
N VAL A 65 -9.34 -0.05 -2.96
CA VAL A 65 -9.76 0.84 -1.88
C VAL A 65 -8.73 0.72 -0.76
N LEU A 66 -8.19 1.85 -0.34
CA LEU A 66 -7.16 1.94 0.69
C LEU A 66 -7.69 2.74 1.89
N ASP A 67 -7.67 2.12 3.05
CA ASP A 67 -7.87 2.82 4.33
C ASP A 67 -6.56 3.54 4.70
N ILE A 68 -6.62 4.85 4.80
CA ILE A 68 -5.46 5.73 5.07
C ILE A 68 -5.57 6.42 6.43
N ARG A 69 -6.50 5.96 7.29
CA ARG A 69 -6.59 6.47 8.66
C ARG A 69 -5.29 6.18 9.39
N PRO A 70 -4.65 7.19 10.00
CA PRO A 70 -3.43 6.94 10.76
C PRO A 70 -3.75 6.05 11.95
N ASP A 71 -3.03 4.95 12.04
CA ASP A 71 -3.04 4.06 13.19
C ASP A 71 -1.59 3.81 13.65
N GLU A 72 -1.46 3.23 14.84
CA GLU A 72 -0.15 2.96 15.45
C GLU A 72 0.69 2.02 14.58
N SER A 73 0.08 1.03 13.93
CA SER A 73 0.79 0.09 13.05
C SER A 73 1.33 0.77 11.78
N LEU A 74 0.60 1.76 11.22
CA LEU A 74 1.04 2.56 10.09
C LEU A 74 2.19 3.49 10.48
N PHE A 75 2.15 4.05 11.69
CA PHE A 75 3.26 4.83 12.23
C PHE A 75 4.51 3.96 12.38
N GLU A 76 4.38 2.80 13.03
CA GLU A 76 5.49 1.85 13.21
C GLU A 76 6.07 1.38 11.87
N ALA A 77 5.21 1.04 10.90
CA ALA A 77 5.63 0.67 9.56
C ALA A 77 6.32 1.83 8.82
N GLY A 78 5.94 3.08 9.10
CA GLY A 78 6.62 4.28 8.61
C GLY A 78 8.03 4.41 9.19
N VAL A 79 8.17 4.25 10.51
CA VAL A 79 9.48 4.29 11.19
C VAL A 79 10.38 3.16 10.69
N ALA A 80 9.86 1.94 10.56
CA ALA A 80 10.62 0.81 10.02
C ALA A 80 11.12 1.05 8.59
N ARG A 81 10.30 1.66 7.71
CA ARG A 81 10.73 2.08 6.37
C ARG A 81 11.87 3.09 6.41
N GLU A 82 11.82 4.05 7.32
CA GLU A 82 12.91 5.02 7.50
C GLU A 82 14.20 4.34 7.99
N VAL A 83 14.10 3.42 8.95
CA VAL A 83 15.25 2.61 9.43
C VAL A 83 15.90 1.85 8.28
N VAL A 84 15.11 1.10 7.51
CA VAL A 84 15.60 0.36 6.33
C VAL A 84 16.25 1.31 5.32
N ASN A 85 15.62 2.45 5.01
CA ASN A 85 16.14 3.44 4.08
C ASN A 85 17.50 3.99 4.54
N ARG A 86 17.67 4.25 5.83
CA ARG A 86 18.94 4.73 6.40
C ARG A 86 20.04 3.67 6.27
N ILE A 87 19.75 2.43 6.60
CA ILE A 87 20.69 1.31 6.50
C ILE A 87 21.11 1.08 5.04
N GLN A 88 20.15 1.06 4.12
CA GLN A 88 20.42 0.90 2.69
C GLN A 88 21.25 2.07 2.11
N LYS A 89 21.02 3.30 2.58
CA LYS A 89 21.88 4.46 2.24
C LYS A 89 23.30 4.31 2.79
N SER A 90 23.46 3.81 4.02
CA SER A 90 24.78 3.53 4.61
C SER A 90 25.55 2.47 3.84
N ARG A 91 24.89 1.38 3.42
CA ARG A 91 25.49 0.34 2.55
C ARG A 91 26.05 0.94 1.26
N LYS A 92 25.24 1.74 0.56
CA LYS A 92 25.67 2.43 -0.67
C LYS A 92 26.86 3.34 -0.45
N LYS A 93 26.90 4.08 0.66
CA LYS A 93 28.04 4.96 1.00
C LYS A 93 29.32 4.17 1.30
N ALA A 94 29.18 2.99 1.88
CA ALA A 94 30.29 2.07 2.14
C ALA A 94 30.71 1.27 0.89
N GLY A 95 30.03 1.44 -0.25
CA GLY A 95 30.31 0.70 -1.49
C GLY A 95 29.85 -0.76 -1.46
N LEU A 96 28.93 -1.10 -0.56
CA LEU A 96 28.39 -2.46 -0.40
C LEU A 96 27.23 -2.71 -1.36
N GLU A 97 27.19 -3.91 -1.90
CA GLU A 97 26.09 -4.45 -2.70
C GLU A 97 24.99 -5.03 -1.80
N PRO A 98 23.72 -5.12 -2.26
CA PRO A 98 22.64 -5.73 -1.49
C PRO A 98 22.88 -7.21 -1.12
N THR A 99 23.70 -7.92 -1.89
CA THR A 99 24.08 -9.32 -1.66
C THR A 99 25.16 -9.49 -0.60
N ASP A 100 25.82 -8.40 -0.20
CA ASP A 100 26.87 -8.47 0.81
C ASP A 100 26.27 -8.82 2.18
N MET A 101 26.91 -9.76 2.86
CA MET A 101 26.55 -10.13 4.22
C MET A 101 27.03 -9.02 5.17
N VAL A 102 26.10 -8.39 5.86
CA VAL A 102 26.36 -7.31 6.81
C VAL A 102 25.71 -7.64 8.15
N GLU A 103 26.38 -7.27 9.23
CA GLU A 103 25.76 -7.20 10.55
C GLU A 103 25.39 -5.74 10.79
N VAL A 104 24.14 -5.51 11.18
CA VAL A 104 23.65 -4.15 11.43
C VAL A 104 23.36 -3.99 12.91
N TYR A 105 24.09 -3.09 13.53
CA TYR A 105 23.92 -2.72 14.93
C TYR A 105 23.20 -1.37 15.02
N PHE A 106 22.32 -1.22 15.99
CA PHE A 106 21.61 0.04 16.25
C PHE A 106 21.74 0.44 17.72
N GLU A 107 21.74 1.75 17.95
CA GLU A 107 21.66 2.35 19.26
C GLU A 107 20.58 3.44 19.23
N SER A 108 19.66 3.40 20.19
CA SER A 108 18.70 4.49 20.39
C SER A 108 19.37 5.60 21.18
N LEU A 109 19.39 6.81 20.62
CA LEU A 109 19.89 8.01 21.30
C LEU A 109 18.81 8.68 22.18
N ASP A 110 17.56 8.27 22.03
CA ASP A 110 16.45 8.76 22.85
C ASP A 110 16.51 8.18 24.27
N GLU A 111 16.13 9.00 25.26
CA GLU A 111 16.02 8.55 26.66
C GLU A 111 14.95 7.46 26.81
N ASP A 112 13.86 7.58 26.06
CA ASP A 112 12.81 6.56 25.99
C ASP A 112 13.05 5.61 24.80
N LYS A 113 13.54 4.42 25.11
CA LYS A 113 13.79 3.36 24.13
C LYS A 113 12.54 2.54 23.80
N SER A 114 11.40 2.77 24.46
CA SER A 114 10.20 1.93 24.30
C SER A 114 9.65 1.98 22.88
N VAL A 115 9.59 3.17 22.28
CA VAL A 115 9.05 3.40 20.93
C VAL A 115 9.83 2.62 19.88
N ILE A 116 11.16 2.74 19.87
CA ILE A 116 11.98 2.02 18.88
C ILE A 116 11.93 0.51 19.12
N GLN A 117 11.92 0.05 20.36
CA GLN A 117 11.79 -1.38 20.67
C GLN A 117 10.45 -1.94 20.19
N GLN A 118 9.36 -1.20 20.36
CA GLN A 118 8.04 -1.56 19.86
C GLN A 118 8.05 -1.71 18.33
N VAL A 119 8.58 -0.71 17.62
CA VAL A 119 8.71 -0.75 16.14
C VAL A 119 9.55 -1.94 15.67
N LEU A 120 10.68 -2.20 16.33
CA LEU A 120 11.57 -3.30 15.96
C LEU A 120 10.93 -4.65 16.18
N ASN A 121 10.15 -4.81 17.24
CA ASN A 121 9.41 -6.03 17.52
C ASN A 121 8.23 -6.23 16.55
N SER A 122 7.48 -5.16 16.26
CA SER A 122 6.28 -5.27 15.40
C SER A 122 6.62 -5.42 13.91
N GLN A 123 7.74 -4.83 13.47
CA GLN A 123 8.18 -4.83 12.07
C GLN A 123 9.43 -5.70 11.83
N GLU A 124 9.79 -6.60 12.75
CA GLU A 124 11.02 -7.41 12.69
C GLU A 124 11.19 -8.12 11.34
N ASN A 125 10.14 -8.81 10.89
CA ASN A 125 10.15 -9.56 9.63
C ASN A 125 10.38 -8.65 8.44
N TYR A 126 9.69 -7.50 8.38
CA TYR A 126 9.87 -6.53 7.31
C TYR A 126 11.30 -6.00 7.25
N ILE A 127 11.86 -5.62 8.41
CA ILE A 127 13.22 -5.10 8.52
C ILE A 127 14.24 -6.16 8.09
N LYS A 128 14.08 -7.40 8.57
CA LYS A 128 14.95 -8.52 8.25
C LYS A 128 14.93 -8.88 6.77
N ASP A 129 13.75 -8.95 6.16
CA ASP A 129 13.59 -9.25 4.74
C ASP A 129 14.18 -8.13 3.87
N ALA A 130 14.00 -6.87 4.28
CA ALA A 130 14.48 -5.72 3.51
C ALA A 130 16.00 -5.50 3.60
N ILE A 131 16.64 -5.89 4.71
CA ILE A 131 18.09 -5.73 4.92
C ILE A 131 18.84 -7.02 4.53
N GLY A 132 18.21 -8.18 4.67
CA GLY A 132 18.84 -9.50 4.53
C GLY A 132 19.57 -9.97 5.80
N SER A 133 19.48 -9.22 6.90
CA SER A 133 20.10 -9.53 8.18
C SER A 133 19.20 -9.08 9.34
N PRO A 134 19.28 -9.72 10.53
CA PRO A 134 18.62 -9.21 11.73
C PRO A 134 19.26 -7.88 12.17
N LEU A 135 18.46 -7.03 12.80
CA LEU A 135 18.93 -5.80 13.43
C LEU A 135 19.32 -6.10 14.89
N LEU A 136 20.56 -5.78 15.28
CA LEU A 136 21.15 -6.16 16.56
C LEU A 136 21.38 -4.94 17.47
N SER A 137 21.24 -5.10 18.79
CA SER A 137 21.58 -4.01 19.73
C SER A 137 23.07 -3.69 19.68
N SER A 138 23.45 -2.43 19.82
CA SER A 138 24.84 -2.00 19.95
C SER A 138 25.55 -2.60 21.17
N ASP A 139 24.81 -3.05 22.19
CA ASP A 139 25.37 -3.68 23.40
C ASP A 139 26.17 -4.95 23.11
N ILE A 140 25.83 -5.66 22.04
CA ILE A 140 26.51 -6.89 21.59
C ILE A 140 27.49 -6.62 20.44
N MET A 141 27.73 -5.36 20.11
CA MET A 141 28.65 -4.97 19.05
C MET A 141 30.08 -5.37 19.43
N PRO A 142 30.79 -6.13 18.58
CA PRO A 142 32.17 -6.48 18.86
C PRO A 142 33.08 -5.25 18.81
N LEU A 143 34.10 -5.22 19.69
CA LEU A 143 35.08 -4.12 19.81
C LEU A 143 35.76 -3.72 18.50
N HIS A 144 35.84 -4.61 17.51
CA HIS A 144 36.46 -4.37 16.21
C HIS A 144 35.50 -3.83 15.14
N ALA A 145 34.19 -3.81 15.41
CA ALA A 145 33.18 -3.32 14.48
C ALA A 145 32.91 -1.80 14.59
N GLY A 146 33.30 -1.16 15.70
CA GLY A 146 33.20 0.28 15.88
C GLY A 146 34.29 1.01 15.10
N GLY A 147 34.01 1.36 13.85
CA GLY A 147 34.86 2.26 13.06
C GLY A 147 34.74 3.71 13.57
N ALA A 148 35.88 4.34 13.81
CA ALA A 148 36.01 5.78 14.08
C ALA A 148 35.48 6.66 12.94
#